data_AF-A0A378KV51-F1
#
_entry.id   AF-A0A378KV51-F1
#
_cell.length_a   1.000
_cell.length_b   1.000
_cell.length_c   1.000
_cell.angle_alpha   90.00
_cell.angle_beta   90.00
_cell.angle_gamma   90.00
#
_symmetry.space_group_name_H-M   'P 1'
#
loop_
_entity.id
_entity.type
_entity.pdbx_description
1 polymer ?
#
loop_
_entity_poly.entity_id
_entity_poly.type
_entity_poly.pdbx_seq_one_letter_code
_entity_poly.pdbx_strand_id
1 'polypeptide(L)'
;MSAKNKRESATFKTAKGKLENTIKRLNECDSYERLQEILKSIAKAKESTQSPYTPARLTPYHQSEIKRMKESIDTLVKQKTVEFPKPVQPVEVLVVQEEQSVSEPVVSVPVTETLEPTDAVQVDSVPDNNINESDDHVQESTFKALNDDRLKELSKVYAQLDRLKTKIDELRVESEEYPADKNGVKTDSYHKAAIAGQEVYNKIYSLCSNYALNKIDLDTFKSEATDFMKSDNQYVKELKTHRGCKDVFANLLLALTGVGLLAIAAVSIYNGRLTMFNLTNTDSGNKVDALKDSVEHVQSASLK
;
A
#
# COMPACT_ATOMS: atom_id res chain seq x y z
N MET A 1 17.86 29.63 18.45
CA MET A 1 16.64 29.03 17.87
C MET A 1 15.45 29.98 18.04
N SER A 2 14.74 30.33 16.96
CA SER A 2 13.59 31.24 16.99
C SER A 2 12.41 30.64 17.79
N ALA A 3 11.65 31.47 18.52
CA ALA A 3 10.46 31.05 19.26
C ALA A 3 9.39 30.37 18.39
N LYS A 4 9.37 30.68 17.08
CA LYS A 4 8.49 30.05 16.09
C LYS A 4 8.77 28.55 15.94
N ASN A 5 10.04 28.14 15.92
CA ASN A 5 10.43 26.73 15.79
C ASN A 5 10.09 25.93 17.05
N LYS A 6 10.18 26.54 18.24
CA LYS A 6 9.80 25.87 19.51
C LYS A 6 8.31 25.52 19.56
N ARG A 7 7.44 26.46 19.15
CA ARG A 7 5.99 26.23 19.12
C ARG A 7 5.61 25.15 18.10
N GLU A 8 6.21 25.22 16.92
CA GLU A 8 5.97 24.25 15.85
C GLU A 8 6.38 22.83 16.24
N SER A 9 7.59 22.66 16.80
CA SER A 9 8.07 21.37 17.32
C SER A 9 7.16 20.83 18.44
N ALA A 10 6.66 21.69 19.34
CA ALA A 10 5.74 21.27 20.40
C ALA A 10 4.37 20.84 19.83
N THR A 11 3.84 21.56 18.84
CA THR A 11 2.61 21.18 18.12
C THR A 11 2.78 19.84 17.41
N PHE A 12 3.87 19.65 16.69
CA PHE A 12 4.19 18.39 16.03
C PHE A 12 4.30 17.23 17.03
N LYS A 13 5.10 17.38 18.10
CA LYS A 13 5.29 16.35 19.12
C LYS A 13 3.97 15.94 19.77
N THR A 14 3.09 16.91 20.04
CA THR A 14 1.76 16.65 20.61
C THR A 14 0.86 15.90 19.63
N ALA A 15 0.83 16.31 18.37
CA ALA A 15 0.05 15.63 17.33
C ALA A 15 0.55 14.20 17.10
N LYS A 16 1.87 14.02 16.97
CA LYS A 16 2.53 12.72 16.81
C LYS A 16 2.18 11.77 17.97
N GLY A 17 2.37 12.19 19.22
CA GLY A 17 2.05 11.34 20.37
C GLY A 17 0.58 10.91 20.44
N LYS A 18 -0.36 11.78 20.02
CA LYS A 18 -1.80 11.42 19.95
C LYS A 18 -2.09 10.40 18.84
N LEU A 19 -1.45 10.52 17.68
CA LEU A 19 -1.61 9.57 16.58
C LEU A 19 -0.96 8.23 16.91
N GLU A 20 0.25 8.21 17.48
CA GLU A 20 0.93 7.00 17.94
C GLU A 20 0.09 6.24 18.98
N ASN A 21 -0.52 6.95 19.94
CA ASN A 21 -1.42 6.32 20.90
C ASN A 21 -2.67 5.72 20.22
N THR A 22 -3.18 6.37 19.18
CA THR A 22 -4.32 5.85 18.40
C THR A 22 -3.92 4.56 17.67
N ILE A 23 -2.76 4.54 17.02
CA ILE A 23 -2.18 3.34 16.37
C ILE A 23 -2.02 2.21 17.39
N LYS A 24 -1.45 2.50 18.56
CA LYS A 24 -1.28 1.52 19.64
C LYS A 24 -2.63 0.92 20.07
N ARG A 25 -3.64 1.76 20.32
CA ARG A 25 -4.99 1.31 20.69
C ARG A 25 -5.65 0.45 19.61
N LEU A 26 -5.42 0.75 18.33
CA LEU A 26 -5.92 -0.07 17.22
C LEU A 26 -5.23 -1.42 17.15
N ASN A 27 -3.91 -1.48 17.38
CA ASN A 27 -3.17 -2.74 17.42
C ASN A 27 -3.58 -3.63 18.61
N GLU A 28 -3.85 -3.03 19.76
CA GLU A 28 -4.34 -3.72 20.98
C GLU A 28 -5.85 -4.00 20.94
N CYS A 29 -6.54 -3.70 19.85
CA CYS A 29 -7.97 -3.92 19.71
C CYS A 29 -8.29 -5.40 19.44
N ASP A 30 -9.12 -5.98 20.31
CA ASP A 30 -9.46 -7.40 20.38
C ASP A 30 -10.98 -7.69 20.27
N SER A 31 -11.80 -6.65 20.11
CA SER A 31 -13.26 -6.75 20.12
C SER A 31 -13.92 -5.66 19.29
N TYR A 32 -15.17 -5.91 18.86
CA TYR A 32 -15.96 -4.95 18.09
C TYR A 32 -16.32 -3.71 18.92
N GLU A 33 -16.72 -3.90 20.18
CA GLU A 33 -17.08 -2.82 21.10
C GLU A 33 -15.91 -1.86 21.29
N ARG A 34 -14.71 -2.41 21.51
CA ARG A 34 -13.48 -1.63 21.65
C ARG A 34 -13.14 -0.87 20.37
N LEU A 35 -13.32 -1.50 19.20
CA LEU A 35 -13.13 -0.83 17.91
C LEU A 35 -14.08 0.38 17.78
N GLN A 36 -15.35 0.23 18.13
CA GLN A 36 -16.33 1.33 18.08
C GLN A 36 -15.96 2.49 19.02
N GLU A 37 -15.44 2.21 20.21
CA GLU A 37 -14.93 3.26 21.12
C GLU A 37 -13.75 4.03 20.51
N ILE A 38 -12.83 3.32 19.87
CA ILE A 38 -11.68 3.94 19.19
C ILE A 38 -12.17 4.81 18.02
N LEU A 39 -13.08 4.30 17.19
CA LEU A 39 -13.63 5.04 16.05
C LEU A 39 -14.36 6.31 16.48
N LYS A 40 -15.17 6.25 17.55
CA LYS A 40 -15.80 7.45 18.15
C LYS A 40 -14.77 8.46 18.63
N SER A 41 -13.70 8.01 19.28
CA SER A 41 -12.60 8.86 19.73
C SER A 41 -11.87 9.52 18.56
N ILE A 42 -11.70 8.82 17.43
CA ILE A 42 -11.09 9.35 16.21
C ILE A 42 -11.98 10.42 15.58
N ALA A 43 -13.29 10.14 15.43
CA ALA A 43 -14.25 11.10 14.88
C ALA A 43 -14.26 12.40 15.68
N LYS A 44 -14.38 12.29 17.01
CA LYS A 44 -14.32 13.45 17.92
C LYS A 44 -13.00 14.22 17.80
N ALA A 45 -11.88 13.52 17.62
CA ALA A 45 -10.58 14.17 17.44
C ALA A 45 -10.46 14.88 16.10
N LYS A 46 -11.08 14.38 15.02
CA LYS A 46 -11.10 15.03 13.69
C LYS A 46 -11.90 16.33 13.69
N GLU A 47 -12.98 16.40 14.46
CA GLU A 47 -13.84 17.60 14.59
C GLU A 47 -13.24 18.69 15.49
N SER A 48 -12.25 18.35 16.32
CA SER A 48 -11.64 19.30 17.24
C SER A 48 -10.83 20.38 16.51
N THR A 49 -10.97 21.64 16.92
CA THR A 49 -10.12 22.75 16.42
C THR A 49 -8.64 22.55 16.70
N GLN A 50 -8.29 21.73 17.70
CA GLN A 50 -6.92 21.31 18.02
C GLN A 50 -6.66 19.86 17.57
N SER A 51 -7.24 19.49 16.43
CA SER A 51 -7.15 18.13 15.92
C SER A 51 -5.69 17.73 15.69
N PRO A 52 -5.25 16.56 16.22
CA PRO A 52 -3.98 15.98 15.81
C PRO A 52 -4.00 15.55 14.33
N TYR A 53 -5.18 15.51 13.69
CA TYR A 53 -5.33 15.21 12.28
C TYR A 53 -5.18 16.45 11.38
N THR A 54 -5.26 17.67 11.90
CA THR A 54 -5.03 18.87 11.08
C THR A 54 -4.20 19.90 11.85
N PRO A 55 -2.98 19.55 12.28
CA PRO A 55 -2.11 20.48 12.98
C PRO A 55 -1.72 21.64 12.05
N ALA A 56 -1.99 22.86 12.48
CA ALA A 56 -1.67 24.06 11.72
C ALA A 56 -0.15 24.36 11.76
N ARG A 57 0.36 24.98 10.68
CA ARG A 57 1.70 25.60 10.62
C ARG A 57 2.87 24.63 10.87
N LEU A 58 2.76 23.40 10.40
CA LEU A 58 3.87 22.44 10.39
C LEU A 58 4.79 22.65 9.19
N THR A 59 6.08 22.33 9.36
CA THR A 59 7.01 22.19 8.24
C THR A 59 6.58 21.07 7.28
N PRO A 60 7.00 21.09 6.00
CA PRO A 60 6.67 20.04 5.04
C PRO A 60 7.06 18.63 5.52
N TYR A 61 8.20 18.51 6.21
CA TYR A 61 8.64 17.25 6.82
C TYR A 61 7.63 16.75 7.85
N HIS A 62 7.28 17.57 8.85
CA HIS A 62 6.30 17.19 9.87
C HIS A 62 4.91 16.90 9.28
N GLN A 63 4.50 17.63 8.22
CA GLN A 63 3.25 17.33 7.52
C GLN A 63 3.27 15.94 6.87
N SER A 64 4.38 15.57 6.22
CA SER A 64 4.54 14.25 5.59
C SER A 64 4.48 13.12 6.62
N GLU A 65 5.09 13.32 7.79
CA GLU A 65 5.11 12.35 8.88
C GLU A 65 3.72 12.17 9.51
N ILE A 66 3.01 13.27 9.75
CA ILE A 66 1.61 13.24 10.19
C ILE A 66 0.71 12.55 9.15
N LYS A 67 0.94 12.80 7.86
CA LYS A 67 0.21 12.13 6.77
C LYS A 67 0.43 10.62 6.81
N ARG A 68 1.68 10.16 6.92
CA ARG A 68 2.03 8.73 7.03
C ARG A 68 1.32 8.04 8.19
N MET A 69 1.30 8.68 9.36
CA MET A 69 0.59 8.12 10.53
C MET A 69 -0.92 8.01 10.31
N LYS A 70 -1.55 8.96 9.61
CA LYS A 70 -2.98 8.87 9.28
C LYS A 70 -3.27 7.72 8.33
N GLU A 71 -2.46 7.55 7.30
CA GLU A 71 -2.59 6.44 6.35
C GLU A 71 -2.47 5.09 7.07
N SER A 72 -1.57 4.99 8.06
CA SER A 72 -1.46 3.82 8.93
C SER A 72 -2.72 3.59 9.78
N ILE A 73 -3.28 4.65 10.39
CA ILE A 73 -4.54 4.58 11.14
C ILE A 73 -5.69 4.11 10.24
N ASP A 74 -5.83 4.70 9.04
CA ASP A 74 -6.90 4.35 8.10
C ASP A 74 -6.78 2.89 7.64
N THR A 75 -5.56 2.41 7.43
CA THR A 75 -5.27 1.00 7.08
C THR A 75 -5.64 0.05 8.22
N LEU A 76 -5.24 0.38 9.46
CA LEU A 76 -5.56 -0.42 10.65
C LEU A 76 -7.06 -0.44 10.94
N VAL A 77 -7.76 0.69 10.76
CA VAL A 77 -9.21 0.75 10.88
C VAL A 77 -9.86 -0.21 9.89
N LYS A 78 -9.48 -0.17 8.61
CA LYS A 78 -10.02 -1.09 7.60
C LYS A 78 -9.78 -2.55 7.97
N GLN A 79 -8.56 -2.89 8.37
CA GLN A 79 -8.21 -4.25 8.80
C GLN A 79 -9.05 -4.71 9.98
N LYS A 80 -9.16 -3.88 11.03
CA LYS A 80 -9.90 -4.21 12.26
C LYS A 80 -11.41 -4.28 12.04
N THR A 81 -11.97 -3.50 11.12
CA THR A 81 -13.39 -3.60 10.74
C THR A 81 -13.71 -4.92 10.04
N VAL A 82 -12.76 -5.50 9.29
CA VAL A 82 -12.91 -6.84 8.70
C VAL A 82 -12.75 -7.92 9.77
N GLU A 83 -11.79 -7.75 10.69
CA GLU A 83 -11.52 -8.71 11.78
C GLU A 83 -12.67 -8.80 12.80
N PHE A 84 -13.30 -7.66 13.10
CA PHE A 84 -14.42 -7.56 14.04
C PHE A 84 -15.68 -7.07 13.31
N PRO A 85 -16.41 -7.96 12.60
CA PRO A 85 -17.66 -7.57 11.96
C PRO A 85 -18.72 -7.21 13.00
N LYS A 86 -19.70 -6.38 12.60
CA LYS A 86 -20.83 -6.01 13.46
C LYS A 86 -21.55 -7.29 13.92
N PRO A 87 -21.77 -7.49 15.23
CA PRO A 87 -22.54 -8.61 15.74
C PRO A 87 -23.91 -8.64 15.08
N VAL A 88 -24.24 -9.75 14.42
CA VAL A 88 -25.59 -9.98 13.91
C VAL A 88 -26.48 -10.13 15.13
N GLN A 89 -27.30 -9.13 15.42
CA GLN A 89 -28.31 -9.29 16.46
C GLN A 89 -29.19 -10.47 16.05
N PRO A 90 -29.37 -11.48 16.92
CA PRO A 90 -30.26 -12.58 16.62
C PRO A 90 -31.62 -11.97 16.32
N VAL A 91 -32.10 -12.20 15.10
CA VAL A 91 -33.45 -11.83 14.69
C VAL A 91 -34.35 -12.48 15.74
N GLU A 92 -35.04 -11.66 16.53
CA GLU A 92 -36.10 -12.15 17.40
C GLU A 92 -37.05 -12.92 16.49
N VAL A 93 -36.99 -14.25 16.58
CA VAL A 93 -37.98 -15.11 15.96
C VAL A 93 -39.27 -14.73 16.67
N LEU A 94 -40.09 -13.92 15.99
CA LEU A 94 -41.48 -13.71 16.34
C LEU A 94 -42.09 -15.11 16.45
N VAL A 95 -42.21 -15.59 17.68
CA VAL A 95 -43.05 -16.75 18.00
C VAL A 95 -44.46 -16.28 17.69
N VAL A 96 -44.91 -16.57 16.47
CA VAL A 96 -46.32 -16.48 16.10
C VAL A 96 -47.04 -17.45 17.03
N GLN A 97 -47.67 -16.94 18.07
CA GLN A 97 -48.65 -17.70 18.82
C GLN A 97 -49.81 -17.98 17.87
N GLU A 98 -49.89 -19.23 17.43
CA GLU A 98 -50.99 -19.78 16.66
C GLU A 98 -52.23 -19.85 17.58
N GLU A 99 -52.97 -18.74 17.68
CA GLU A 99 -54.31 -18.77 18.27
C GLU A 99 -55.27 -19.41 17.27
N GLN A 100 -55.64 -20.64 17.62
CA GLN A 100 -56.65 -21.46 17.01
C GLN A 100 -58.03 -20.78 17.15
N SER A 101 -58.57 -20.23 16.05
CA SER A 101 -59.95 -19.75 15.97
C SER A 101 -60.66 -20.34 14.76
N VAL A 102 -61.74 -21.04 15.06
CA VAL A 102 -62.57 -21.90 14.21
C VAL A 102 -63.71 -21.11 13.54
N SER A 103 -64.02 -21.46 12.28
CA SER A 103 -65.33 -21.30 11.57
C SER A 103 -65.76 -19.86 11.23
N GLU A 104 -66.40 -19.49 10.12
CA GLU A 104 -67.06 -20.17 9.00
C GLU A 104 -67.41 -19.10 7.91
N PRO A 105 -68.22 -19.32 6.84
CA PRO A 105 -67.80 -19.05 5.46
C PRO A 105 -68.62 -17.96 4.71
N VAL A 106 -68.40 -17.93 3.38
CA VAL A 106 -69.27 -17.42 2.29
C VAL A 106 -69.05 -15.94 1.90
N VAL A 107 -68.61 -15.71 0.65
CA VAL A 107 -69.42 -15.16 -0.46
C VAL A 107 -68.50 -14.92 -1.67
N SER A 108 -68.96 -15.47 -2.79
CA SER A 108 -68.35 -15.49 -4.11
C SER A 108 -68.61 -14.18 -4.90
N VAL A 109 -68.20 -14.21 -6.18
CA VAL A 109 -68.61 -13.39 -7.35
C VAL A 109 -67.87 -12.07 -7.65
N PRO A 110 -67.81 -11.59 -8.92
CA PRO A 110 -66.69 -11.88 -9.83
C PRO A 110 -66.22 -10.65 -10.65
N VAL A 111 -65.27 -10.86 -11.58
CA VAL A 111 -65.09 -10.14 -12.88
C VAL A 111 -64.75 -8.63 -12.73
N THR A 112 -63.70 -8.09 -13.34
CA THR A 112 -63.78 -7.54 -14.70
C THR A 112 -62.37 -7.27 -15.25
N GLU A 113 -62.19 -7.77 -16.44
CA GLU A 113 -61.16 -7.52 -17.44
C GLU A 113 -61.22 -6.07 -17.95
N THR A 114 -60.11 -5.34 -18.03
CA THR A 114 -60.01 -4.18 -18.95
C THR A 114 -58.55 -3.97 -19.34
N LEU A 115 -58.21 -4.54 -20.50
CA LEU A 115 -57.26 -3.94 -21.43
C LEU A 115 -57.93 -2.70 -22.03
N GLU A 116 -57.18 -1.63 -22.27
CA GLU A 116 -57.06 -0.99 -23.60
C GLU A 116 -56.19 0.29 -23.55
N PRO A 117 -55.70 0.74 -24.73
CA PRO A 117 -54.48 1.52 -24.92
C PRO A 117 -54.79 2.98 -25.29
N THR A 118 -53.96 3.59 -26.16
CA THR A 118 -54.02 4.94 -26.77
C THR A 118 -53.54 6.10 -25.88
N ASP A 119 -52.79 7.10 -26.36
CA ASP A 119 -52.65 7.56 -27.74
C ASP A 119 -51.34 8.30 -28.02
N ALA A 120 -51.00 8.34 -29.30
CA ALA A 120 -49.92 9.09 -29.89
C ALA A 120 -50.22 10.59 -29.92
N VAL A 121 -49.19 11.43 -29.73
CA VAL A 121 -49.20 12.81 -30.22
C VAL A 121 -47.91 13.07 -30.98
N GLN A 122 -48.04 13.11 -32.31
CA GLN A 122 -47.14 13.85 -33.19
C GLN A 122 -47.44 15.34 -33.04
N VAL A 123 -46.42 16.15 -32.82
CA VAL A 123 -46.41 17.54 -33.26
C VAL A 123 -45.07 17.80 -33.94
N ASP A 124 -45.12 17.78 -35.26
CA ASP A 124 -44.17 18.47 -36.13
C ASP A 124 -44.37 19.98 -35.96
N SER A 125 -43.29 20.71 -35.62
CA SER A 125 -43.12 22.14 -35.88
C SER A 125 -41.64 22.53 -35.72
N VAL A 126 -40.94 22.54 -36.85
CA VAL A 126 -39.61 23.13 -37.13
C VAL A 126 -39.74 24.67 -37.24
N PRO A 127 -38.67 25.49 -37.20
CA PRO A 127 -37.44 25.47 -36.40
C PRO A 127 -37.34 26.76 -35.55
N ASP A 128 -36.67 26.74 -34.40
CA ASP A 128 -35.90 27.93 -34.03
C ASP A 128 -34.70 27.65 -33.13
N ASN A 129 -33.69 28.45 -33.39
CA ASN A 129 -32.31 28.43 -32.95
C ASN A 129 -32.05 28.17 -31.45
N ASN A 130 -30.88 27.56 -31.19
CA ASN A 130 -30.10 27.48 -29.93
C ASN A 130 -30.33 26.29 -28.98
N ILE A 131 -29.58 25.21 -29.22
CA ILE A 131 -29.06 24.26 -28.21
C ILE A 131 -27.67 23.83 -28.73
N ASN A 132 -26.57 23.99 -28.00
CA ASN A 132 -26.14 22.96 -27.06
C ASN A 132 -25.51 23.57 -25.80
N GLU A 133 -26.32 23.55 -24.73
CA GLU A 133 -25.86 23.40 -23.37
C GLU A 133 -24.94 22.19 -23.30
N SER A 134 -23.77 22.39 -22.69
CA SER A 134 -22.83 21.33 -22.37
C SER A 134 -23.53 20.27 -21.53
N ASP A 135 -23.77 19.14 -22.16
CA ASP A 135 -24.03 17.86 -21.54
C ASP A 135 -22.85 17.56 -20.61
N ASP A 136 -23.03 17.92 -19.34
CA ASP A 136 -22.12 17.63 -18.24
C ASP A 136 -22.25 16.13 -17.94
N HIS A 137 -21.84 15.33 -18.92
CA HIS A 137 -21.63 13.91 -18.77
C HIS A 137 -20.44 13.78 -17.83
N VAL A 138 -20.76 13.79 -16.53
CA VAL A 138 -19.89 13.37 -15.45
C VAL A 138 -19.31 12.05 -15.89
N GLN A 139 -18.08 12.11 -16.43
CA GLN A 139 -17.22 10.96 -16.60
C GLN A 139 -17.11 10.39 -15.20
N GLU A 140 -17.94 9.37 -14.95
CA GLU A 140 -17.80 8.42 -13.89
C GLU A 140 -16.40 7.85 -14.07
N SER A 141 -15.45 8.53 -13.43
CA SER A 141 -14.04 8.21 -13.48
C SER A 141 -13.98 6.80 -12.98
N THR A 142 -13.86 5.87 -13.91
CA THR A 142 -13.81 4.44 -13.63
C THR A 142 -12.53 4.28 -12.85
N PHE A 143 -12.62 4.39 -11.52
CA PHE A 143 -11.58 3.98 -10.61
C PHE A 143 -11.46 2.49 -10.87
N LYS A 144 -10.62 2.12 -11.85
CA LYS A 144 -10.31 0.75 -12.16
C LYS A 144 -9.92 0.11 -10.85
N ALA A 145 -10.79 -0.76 -10.35
CA ALA A 145 -10.55 -1.48 -9.12
C ALA A 145 -9.18 -2.14 -9.24
N LEU A 146 -8.38 -2.02 -8.19
CA LEU A 146 -7.08 -2.69 -8.14
C LEU A 146 -7.31 -4.19 -8.34
N ASN A 147 -6.45 -4.83 -9.12
CA ASN A 147 -6.52 -6.26 -9.31
C ASN A 147 -5.89 -6.96 -8.09
N ASP A 148 -6.73 -7.58 -7.27
CA ASP A 148 -6.32 -8.23 -6.02
C ASP A 148 -5.28 -9.35 -6.23
N ASP A 149 -5.38 -10.11 -7.33
CA ASP A 149 -4.40 -11.15 -7.66
C ASP A 149 -3.03 -10.55 -7.96
N ARG A 150 -2.99 -9.45 -8.74
CA ARG A 150 -1.74 -8.73 -9.03
C ARG A 150 -1.17 -8.07 -7.78
N LEU A 151 -2.00 -7.56 -6.88
CA LEU A 151 -1.55 -7.04 -5.59
C LEU A 151 -0.91 -8.14 -4.74
N LYS A 152 -1.49 -9.34 -4.73
CA LYS A 152 -0.95 -10.51 -4.01
C LYS A 152 0.42 -10.92 -4.58
N GLU A 153 0.60 -10.91 -5.89
CA GLU A 153 1.89 -11.16 -6.56
C GLU A 153 2.96 -10.14 -6.15
N LEU A 154 2.58 -8.87 -5.98
CA LEU A 154 3.47 -7.79 -5.59
C LEU A 154 3.81 -7.74 -4.09
N SER A 155 3.17 -8.57 -3.25
CA SER A 155 3.35 -8.54 -1.78
C SER A 155 4.82 -8.59 -1.33
N LYS A 156 5.63 -9.45 -1.96
CA LYS A 156 7.08 -9.56 -1.67
C LYS A 156 7.85 -8.32 -2.10
N VAL A 157 7.47 -7.69 -3.23
CA VAL A 157 8.10 -6.46 -3.71
C VAL A 157 7.78 -5.31 -2.76
N TYR A 158 6.52 -5.16 -2.36
CA TYR A 158 6.13 -4.14 -1.38
C TYR A 158 6.87 -4.31 -0.05
N ALA A 159 7.01 -5.53 0.45
CA ALA A 159 7.80 -5.78 1.67
C ALA A 159 9.27 -5.34 1.55
N GLN A 160 9.89 -5.45 0.36
CA GLN A 160 11.25 -4.94 0.14
C GLN A 160 11.28 -3.42 -0.06
N LEU A 161 10.25 -2.85 -0.71
CA LEU A 161 10.10 -1.39 -0.82
C LEU A 161 9.94 -0.73 0.56
N ASP A 162 9.23 -1.36 1.49
CA ASP A 162 9.10 -0.87 2.87
C ASP A 162 10.45 -0.89 3.59
N ARG A 163 11.24 -1.97 3.43
CA ARG A 163 12.61 -2.04 3.98
C ARG A 163 13.52 -0.96 3.37
N LEU A 164 13.42 -0.74 2.07
CA LEU A 164 14.12 0.34 1.39
C LEU A 164 13.69 1.70 1.94
N LYS A 165 12.40 1.89 2.17
CA LYS A 165 11.87 3.14 2.74
C LYS A 165 12.40 3.41 4.14
N THR A 166 12.41 2.41 5.01
CA THR A 166 13.04 2.50 6.34
C THR A 166 14.51 2.90 6.23
N LYS A 167 15.26 2.28 5.31
CA LYS A 167 16.69 2.59 5.12
C LYS A 167 16.92 4.01 4.59
N ILE A 168 16.05 4.50 3.70
CA ILE A 168 16.08 5.90 3.23
C ILE A 168 15.86 6.86 4.40
N ASP A 169 14.91 6.56 5.28
CA ASP A 169 14.61 7.40 6.43
C ASP A 169 15.78 7.40 7.43
N GLU A 170 16.42 6.24 7.68
CA GLU A 170 17.66 6.15 8.48
C GLU A 170 18.79 7.01 7.91
N LEU A 171 19.02 6.94 6.58
CA LEU A 171 20.04 7.74 5.91
C LEU A 171 19.75 9.25 6.01
N ARG A 172 18.48 9.66 5.98
CA ARG A 172 18.10 11.06 6.19
C ARG A 172 18.42 11.51 7.60
N VAL A 173 18.06 10.73 8.61
CA VAL A 173 18.39 11.02 10.02
C VAL A 173 19.90 11.11 10.19
N GLU A 174 20.66 10.16 9.66
CA GLU A 174 22.13 10.20 9.69
C GLU A 174 22.69 11.44 8.97
N SER A 175 22.09 11.90 7.88
CA SER A 175 22.52 13.14 7.23
C SER A 175 22.23 14.39 8.06
N GLU A 176 21.23 14.38 8.92
CA GLU A 176 20.85 15.52 9.77
C GLU A 176 21.60 15.55 11.11
N GLU A 177 21.89 14.38 11.69
CA GLU A 177 22.51 14.27 13.03
C GLU A 177 24.04 14.46 13.01
N TYR A 178 24.70 14.26 11.87
CA TYR A 178 26.16 14.45 11.78
C TYR A 178 26.53 15.94 11.74
N PRO A 179 27.31 16.45 12.71
CA PRO A 179 27.75 17.84 12.72
C PRO A 179 28.59 18.16 11.47
N ALA A 180 28.13 19.14 10.68
CA ALA A 180 28.74 19.56 9.41
C ALA A 180 30.24 19.90 9.54
N ASP A 181 30.65 20.29 10.74
CA ASP A 181 31.98 20.73 11.15
C ASP A 181 32.98 19.60 11.42
N LYS A 182 32.54 18.33 11.53
CA LYS A 182 33.47 17.19 11.80
C LYS A 182 33.59 16.17 10.67
N ASN A 183 32.59 16.02 9.79
CA ASN A 183 32.59 14.98 8.74
C ASN A 183 31.66 15.32 7.54
N GLY A 184 31.74 16.53 6.98
CA GLY A 184 30.87 16.97 5.87
C GLY A 184 30.80 16.00 4.67
N VAL A 185 31.90 15.32 4.34
CA VAL A 185 31.94 14.29 3.27
C VAL A 185 31.00 13.11 3.55
N LYS A 186 30.84 12.69 4.81
CA LYS A 186 29.93 11.59 5.19
C LYS A 186 28.47 12.05 5.18
N THR A 187 28.21 13.26 5.67
CA THR A 187 26.88 13.88 5.64
C THR A 187 26.36 13.97 4.20
N ASP A 188 27.19 14.49 3.28
CA ASP A 188 26.83 14.59 1.86
C ASP A 188 26.59 13.21 1.23
N SER A 189 27.39 12.21 1.60
CA SER A 189 27.22 10.83 1.14
C SER A 189 25.88 10.25 1.59
N TYR A 190 25.51 10.39 2.87
CA TYR A 190 24.21 9.91 3.37
C TYR A 190 23.04 10.63 2.71
N HIS A 191 23.17 11.95 2.51
CA HIS A 191 22.15 12.74 1.83
C HIS A 191 21.94 12.28 0.38
N LYS A 192 23.04 12.09 -0.38
CA LYS A 192 22.99 11.58 -1.76
C LYS A 192 22.38 10.18 -1.83
N ALA A 193 22.76 9.29 -0.92
CA ALA A 193 22.18 7.96 -0.85
C ALA A 193 20.68 7.99 -0.53
N ALA A 194 20.24 8.85 0.39
CA ALA A 194 18.82 9.01 0.69
C ALA A 194 18.03 9.51 -0.53
N ILE A 195 18.57 10.47 -1.29
CA ILE A 195 17.97 10.95 -2.54
C ILE A 195 17.89 9.81 -3.57
N ALA A 196 19.01 9.14 -3.83
CA ALA A 196 19.05 8.03 -4.78
C ALA A 196 18.07 6.91 -4.40
N GLY A 197 17.99 6.57 -3.11
CA GLY A 197 17.05 5.57 -2.61
C GLY A 197 15.61 5.99 -2.82
N GLN A 198 15.29 7.26 -2.59
CA GLN A 198 13.95 7.80 -2.83
C GLN A 198 13.56 7.71 -4.31
N GLU A 199 14.48 8.00 -5.24
CA GLU A 199 14.25 7.86 -6.68
C GLU A 199 13.96 6.41 -7.06
N VAL A 200 14.73 5.46 -6.51
CA VAL A 200 14.47 4.03 -6.76
C VAL A 200 13.12 3.60 -6.19
N TYR A 201 12.82 3.97 -4.96
CA TYR A 201 11.53 3.69 -4.34
C TYR A 201 10.38 4.21 -5.20
N ASN A 202 10.42 5.48 -5.61
CA ASN A 202 9.35 6.13 -6.37
C ASN A 202 9.12 5.44 -7.71
N LYS A 203 10.19 5.14 -8.46
CA LYS A 203 10.07 4.51 -9.78
C LYS A 203 9.52 3.09 -9.68
N ILE A 204 10.06 2.26 -8.78
CA ILE A 204 9.59 0.88 -8.62
C ILE A 204 8.15 0.85 -8.08
N TYR A 205 7.80 1.70 -7.11
CA TYR A 205 6.44 1.82 -6.61
C TYR A 205 5.45 2.23 -7.71
N SER A 206 5.83 3.16 -8.58
CA SER A 206 5.01 3.55 -9.74
C SER A 206 4.79 2.38 -10.71
N LEU A 207 5.82 1.57 -10.98
CA LEU A 207 5.69 0.37 -11.81
C LEU A 207 4.75 -0.66 -11.17
N CYS A 208 4.88 -0.90 -9.86
CA CYS A 208 3.98 -1.76 -9.10
C CYS A 208 2.52 -1.28 -9.19
N SER A 209 2.29 0.03 -9.02
CA SER A 209 0.96 0.62 -9.13
C SER A 209 0.37 0.47 -10.53
N ASN A 210 1.17 0.72 -11.57
CA ASN A 210 0.74 0.54 -12.96
C ASN A 210 0.40 -0.91 -13.27
N TYR A 211 1.18 -1.87 -12.76
CA TYR A 211 0.90 -3.29 -12.91
C TYR A 211 -0.40 -3.67 -12.18
N ALA A 212 -0.57 -3.27 -10.92
CA ALA A 212 -1.77 -3.54 -10.13
C ALA A 212 -3.05 -2.94 -10.73
N LEU A 213 -2.95 -1.81 -11.42
CA LEU A 213 -4.06 -1.14 -12.11
C LEU A 213 -4.33 -1.66 -13.54
N ASN A 214 -3.69 -2.75 -13.95
CA ASN A 214 -3.75 -3.28 -15.32
C ASN A 214 -3.37 -2.24 -16.40
N LYS A 215 -2.49 -1.29 -16.09
CA LYS A 215 -1.96 -0.32 -17.08
C LYS A 215 -0.80 -0.88 -17.88
N ILE A 216 -0.04 -1.81 -17.28
CA ILE A 216 1.03 -2.57 -17.91
C ILE A 216 0.83 -4.05 -17.61
N ASP A 217 1.30 -4.93 -18.49
CA ASP A 217 1.37 -6.37 -18.27
C ASP A 217 2.59 -6.75 -17.41
N LEU A 218 2.68 -8.03 -17.04
CA LEU A 218 3.73 -8.56 -16.18
C LEU A 218 5.12 -8.50 -16.82
N ASP A 219 5.22 -8.73 -18.12
CA ASP A 219 6.50 -8.76 -18.83
C ASP A 219 7.05 -7.34 -18.98
N THR A 220 6.19 -6.38 -19.30
CA THR A 220 6.49 -4.95 -19.31
C THR A 220 6.94 -4.48 -17.92
N PHE A 221 6.21 -4.85 -16.87
CA PHE A 221 6.60 -4.55 -15.48
C PHE A 221 7.99 -5.11 -15.14
N LYS A 222 8.25 -6.38 -15.44
CA LYS A 222 9.53 -7.04 -15.16
C LYS A 222 10.68 -6.39 -15.92
N SER A 223 10.50 -6.14 -17.21
CA SER A 223 11.52 -5.54 -18.06
C SER A 223 11.88 -4.15 -17.55
N GLU A 224 10.89 -3.26 -17.37
CA GLU A 224 11.14 -1.89 -16.91
C GLU A 224 11.74 -1.84 -15.50
N ALA A 225 11.26 -2.68 -14.59
CA ALA A 225 11.77 -2.72 -13.23
C ALA A 225 13.22 -3.24 -13.19
N THR A 226 13.52 -4.30 -13.94
CA THR A 226 14.87 -4.88 -14.02
C THR A 226 15.84 -3.94 -14.72
N ASP A 227 15.41 -3.32 -15.82
CA ASP A 227 16.19 -2.34 -16.57
C ASP A 227 16.54 -1.14 -15.70
N PHE A 228 15.57 -0.63 -14.94
CA PHE A 228 15.82 0.48 -14.02
C PHE A 228 16.78 0.10 -12.88
N MET A 229 16.78 -1.16 -12.44
CA MET A 229 17.62 -1.69 -11.37
C MET A 229 19.02 -2.13 -11.83
N LYS A 230 19.36 -1.93 -13.11
CA LYS A 230 20.69 -2.25 -13.64
C LYS A 230 21.80 -1.42 -13.00
N SER A 231 23.01 -1.98 -13.01
CA SER A 231 24.19 -1.39 -12.37
C SER A 231 24.71 -0.12 -13.05
N ASP A 232 24.25 0.19 -14.26
CA ASP A 232 24.60 1.40 -15.02
C ASP A 232 23.78 2.63 -14.59
N ASN A 233 22.60 2.43 -13.99
CA ASN A 233 21.77 3.48 -13.42
C ASN A 233 22.50 4.23 -12.29
N GLN A 234 22.54 5.56 -12.37
CA GLN A 234 23.25 6.41 -11.41
C GLN A 234 22.75 6.25 -9.96
N TYR A 235 21.44 6.08 -9.76
CA TYR A 235 20.87 5.94 -8.41
C TYR A 235 21.23 4.59 -7.79
N VAL A 236 21.23 3.53 -8.60
CA VAL A 236 21.66 2.19 -8.19
C VAL A 236 23.16 2.20 -7.87
N LYS A 237 23.98 2.89 -8.67
CA LYS A 237 25.42 3.05 -8.40
C LYS A 237 25.65 3.74 -7.06
N GLU A 238 24.98 4.87 -6.82
CA GLU A 238 25.11 5.62 -5.57
C GLU A 238 24.77 4.75 -4.36
N LEU A 239 23.64 4.03 -4.41
CA LEU A 239 23.19 3.18 -3.31
C LEU A 239 24.11 1.99 -3.05
N LYS A 240 24.75 1.45 -4.09
CA LYS A 240 25.74 0.39 -3.95
C LYS A 240 27.00 0.83 -3.20
N THR A 241 27.28 2.13 -3.10
CA THR A 241 28.42 2.60 -2.29
C THR A 241 28.15 2.46 -0.79
N HIS A 242 26.87 2.42 -0.37
CA HIS A 242 26.48 2.31 1.03
C HIS A 242 26.24 0.85 1.45
N ARG A 243 27.08 0.34 2.36
CA ARG A 243 27.03 -1.07 2.84
C ARG A 243 25.63 -1.49 3.30
N GLY A 244 24.93 -0.64 4.05
CA GLY A 244 23.59 -0.93 4.55
C GLY A 244 22.47 -0.98 3.51
N CYS A 245 22.70 -0.46 2.29
CA CYS A 245 21.71 -0.50 1.21
C CYS A 245 21.88 -1.72 0.30
N LYS A 246 23.07 -2.33 0.26
CA LYS A 246 23.38 -3.46 -0.63
C LYS A 246 22.42 -4.63 -0.46
N ASP A 247 22.18 -5.03 0.79
CA ASP A 247 21.34 -6.20 1.09
C ASP A 247 19.87 -5.95 0.73
N VAL A 248 19.38 -4.74 1.00
CA VAL A 248 18.02 -4.33 0.61
C VAL A 248 17.86 -4.33 -0.90
N PHE A 249 18.87 -3.84 -1.64
CA PHE A 249 18.86 -3.83 -3.10
C PHE A 249 18.90 -5.23 -3.71
N ALA A 250 19.74 -6.11 -3.18
CA ALA A 250 19.80 -7.50 -3.64
C ALA A 250 18.46 -8.22 -3.43
N ASN A 251 17.85 -8.02 -2.26
CA ASN A 251 16.54 -8.61 -1.95
C ASN A 251 15.42 -8.01 -2.80
N LEU A 252 15.45 -6.70 -3.07
CA LEU A 252 14.48 -6.05 -3.96
C LEU A 252 14.59 -6.57 -5.39
N LEU A 253 15.81 -6.71 -5.92
CA LEU A 253 16.03 -7.27 -7.25
C LEU A 253 15.52 -8.72 -7.33
N LEU A 254 15.83 -9.54 -6.32
CA LEU A 254 15.33 -10.91 -6.23
C LEU A 254 13.80 -10.95 -6.22
N ALA A 255 13.17 -10.06 -5.44
CA ALA A 255 11.71 -9.95 -5.39
C ALA A 255 11.11 -9.56 -6.74
N LEU A 256 11.70 -8.60 -7.46
CA LEU A 256 11.25 -8.17 -8.79
C LEU A 256 11.34 -9.30 -9.82
N THR A 257 12.44 -10.07 -9.79
CA THR A 257 12.58 -11.26 -10.66
C THR A 257 11.64 -12.40 -10.27
N GLY A 258 11.20 -12.44 -9.01
CA GLY A 258 10.32 -13.47 -8.47
C GLY A 258 8.82 -13.21 -8.64
N VAL A 259 8.39 -12.00 -9.06
CA VAL A 259 6.98 -11.72 -9.35
C VAL A 259 6.53 -12.59 -10.54
N GLY A 260 5.41 -13.31 -10.40
CA GLY A 260 4.91 -14.23 -11.44
C GLY A 260 5.66 -15.56 -11.57
N LEU A 261 6.60 -15.86 -10.66
CA LEU A 261 7.10 -17.20 -10.44
C LEU A 261 6.54 -17.69 -9.09
N LEU A 262 5.54 -18.58 -9.15
CA LEU A 262 5.28 -19.49 -8.03
C LEU A 262 6.64 -20.06 -7.60
N ALA A 263 7.02 -19.80 -6.35
CA ALA A 263 8.28 -20.15 -5.71
C ALA A 263 9.12 -21.16 -6.51
N ILE A 264 10.01 -20.70 -7.39
CA ILE A 264 11.03 -21.61 -7.90
C ILE A 264 12.02 -21.82 -6.76
N ALA A 265 11.81 -22.91 -6.04
CA ALA A 265 12.77 -23.51 -5.12
C ALA A 265 14.00 -24.11 -5.85
N ALA A 266 14.28 -23.71 -7.10
CA ALA A 266 15.29 -24.31 -7.97
C ALA A 266 15.75 -23.36 -9.11
N VAL A 267 16.54 -22.31 -8.82
CA VAL A 267 17.43 -21.74 -9.86
C VAL A 267 18.83 -21.55 -9.28
N SER A 268 19.39 -22.67 -8.83
CA SER A 268 20.70 -23.03 -9.35
C SER A 268 20.44 -23.93 -10.57
N ILE A 269 21.25 -23.79 -11.61
CA ILE A 269 21.29 -24.63 -12.82
C ILE A 269 20.22 -24.27 -13.87
N TYR A 270 20.55 -23.33 -14.75
CA TYR A 270 20.60 -23.58 -16.21
C TYR A 270 21.14 -22.32 -16.91
N ASN A 271 22.27 -22.47 -17.62
CA ASN A 271 22.86 -21.51 -18.57
C ASN A 271 23.55 -20.25 -17.99
N GLY A 272 24.44 -20.46 -17.01
CA GLY A 272 25.81 -19.94 -17.08
C GLY A 272 26.08 -18.50 -17.55
N ARG A 273 25.42 -17.46 -17.02
CA ARG A 273 25.99 -16.10 -16.90
C ARG A 273 25.16 -15.14 -16.03
N LEU A 274 24.96 -15.48 -14.75
CA LEU A 274 24.46 -14.52 -13.74
C LEU A 274 25.63 -13.98 -12.90
N THR A 275 26.66 -13.43 -13.57
CA THR A 275 27.74 -12.68 -12.92
C THR A 275 27.35 -11.21 -12.70
N MET A 276 26.17 -10.93 -12.12
CA MET A 276 25.79 -9.55 -11.80
C MET A 276 26.10 -9.13 -10.36
N PHE A 277 26.48 -10.08 -9.50
CA PHE A 277 26.94 -9.77 -8.16
C PHE A 277 28.01 -10.77 -7.76
N ASN A 278 29.25 -10.30 -7.60
CA ASN A 278 30.16 -10.90 -6.62
C ASN A 278 29.47 -10.73 -5.26
N LEU A 279 28.62 -11.69 -4.90
CA LEU A 279 28.11 -11.79 -3.55
C LEU A 279 29.32 -11.99 -2.65
N THR A 280 29.61 -10.95 -1.88
CA THR A 280 30.26 -11.02 -0.57
C THR A 280 31.74 -11.46 -0.51
N ASN A 281 32.65 -10.47 -0.55
CA ASN A 281 33.87 -10.49 0.28
C ASN A 281 33.51 -10.21 1.75
N THR A 282 32.59 -10.99 2.30
CA THR A 282 32.30 -11.09 3.73
C THR A 282 32.25 -12.58 4.05
N ASP A 283 32.51 -12.97 5.29
CA ASP A 283 32.62 -14.36 5.79
C ASP A 283 31.52 -15.36 5.31
N SER A 284 30.40 -14.86 4.81
CA SER A 284 29.37 -15.60 4.08
C SER A 284 29.77 -16.12 2.68
N GLY A 285 30.66 -15.43 1.95
CA GLY A 285 31.19 -15.87 0.65
C GLY A 285 32.06 -17.12 0.76
N ASN A 286 32.89 -17.20 1.80
CA ASN A 286 33.67 -18.40 2.11
C ASN A 286 32.79 -19.63 2.41
N LYS A 287 31.56 -19.42 2.93
CA LYS A 287 30.60 -20.50 3.18
C LYS A 287 29.92 -20.98 1.89
N VAL A 288 29.76 -20.10 0.90
CA VAL A 288 29.25 -20.46 -0.42
C VAL A 288 30.31 -21.20 -1.22
N ASP A 289 31.57 -20.80 -1.14
CA ASP A 289 32.69 -21.53 -1.74
C ASP A 289 32.91 -22.90 -1.07
N ALA A 290 32.79 -23.00 0.27
CA ALA A 290 32.84 -24.28 0.97
C ALA A 290 31.66 -25.21 0.62
N LEU A 291 30.47 -24.65 0.35
CA LEU A 291 29.31 -25.39 -0.15
C LEU A 291 29.54 -25.86 -1.59
N LYS A 292 30.16 -25.04 -2.43
CA LYS A 292 30.54 -25.42 -3.80
C LYS A 292 31.55 -26.56 -3.79
N ASP A 293 32.62 -26.46 -3.00
CA ASP A 293 33.63 -27.52 -2.87
C ASP A 293 33.02 -28.82 -2.33
N SER A 294 32.11 -28.73 -1.35
CA SER A 294 31.41 -29.90 -0.80
C SER A 294 30.49 -30.58 -1.83
N VAL A 295 29.86 -29.81 -2.72
CA VAL A 295 28.97 -30.35 -3.77
C VAL A 295 29.77 -30.97 -4.92
N GLU A 296 30.90 -30.38 -5.32
CA GLU A 296 31.80 -30.95 -6.34
C GLU A 296 32.43 -32.27 -5.86
N HIS A 297 32.71 -32.41 -4.56
CA HIS A 297 33.21 -33.67 -3.98
C HIS A 297 32.13 -34.76 -3.86
N VAL A 298 30.85 -34.40 -3.71
CA VAL A 298 29.74 -35.37 -3.69
C VAL A 298 29.45 -35.92 -5.10
N GLN A 299 29.58 -35.11 -6.15
CA GLN A 299 29.42 -35.58 -7.54
C GLN A 299 30.54 -36.53 -7.97
N SER A 300 31.74 -36.38 -7.41
CA SER A 300 32.90 -37.23 -7.67
C SER A 300 32.79 -38.64 -7.08
N ALA A 301 31.90 -38.85 -6.11
CA ALA A 301 31.74 -40.12 -5.40
C ALA A 301 30.62 -41.02 -5.97
N SER A 302 29.86 -40.56 -6.97
CA SER A 302 28.71 -41.29 -7.54
C SER A 302 29.00 -41.93 -8.92
N LEU A 303 30.28 -42.00 -9.31
CA LEU A 303 30.75 -42.74 -10.49
C LEU A 303 31.88 -43.69 -10.09
N LYS A 304 31.55 -44.73 -9.32
CA LYS A 304 32.27 -46.01 -9.28
C LYS A 304 31.29 -47.14 -8.96
#